data_AF-A0A936MVG1-F1
#
_entry.id   AF-A0A936MVG1-F1
#
_cell.length_a   1.000
_cell.length_b   1.000
_cell.length_c   1.000
_cell.angle_alpha   90.00
_cell.angle_beta   90.00
_cell.angle_gamma   90.00
#
_symmetry.space_group_name_H-M   'P 1'
#
loop_
_entity.id
_entity.type
_entity.pdbx_description
1 polymer ?
#
loop_
_entity_poly.entity_id
_entity_poly.type
_entity_poly.pdbx_seq_one_letter_code
_entity_poly.pdbx_strand_id
1 'polypeptide(L)'
;MSENIQYWQVAAGDAGRDYAKEFIRYGVAFVGGTAFERMMKEEVKVGHRILIKKGKGTIHAAGAVVAREGRHNGHGDKAWMRDLDGWDLPAYCYVDWHVPPAPMPAPEGLAISTLSRVGVPALVALCDSIIHDHPIRPHEPEPEPGKELEDEQLIDQLIIHGLSIGSAEGLSDALRRIRRLVNYYYHNEHWRDVREHETRTFLVVPLLLSLGWPEQCIKIEEPVKGGRMDLALYDKPYFHTDARCQVIIETKGFSEGLQYASDQASAYAEHHPDCRTILVTNGFCYKAHRRKTDGYRTSVPDAYLNLRDPRDRHALYPDAGGALEVLKMLLRTGG
;
A
#
# COMPACT_ATOMS: atom_id res chain seq x y z
N MET A 1 36.53 3.21 -24.31
CA MET A 1 35.66 2.01 -24.39
C MET A 1 34.28 2.52 -24.06
N SER A 2 33.35 2.59 -25.03
CA SER A 2 31.97 2.96 -24.71
C SER A 2 31.41 1.87 -23.81
N GLU A 3 31.13 2.19 -22.54
CA GLU A 3 30.37 1.27 -21.69
C GLU A 3 29.09 0.90 -22.44
N ASN A 4 28.80 -0.41 -22.50
CA ASN A 4 27.66 -0.92 -23.26
C ASN A 4 26.38 -0.53 -22.51
N ILE A 5 25.79 0.61 -22.86
CA ILE A 5 24.56 1.12 -22.24
C ILE A 5 23.45 0.10 -22.48
N GLN A 6 22.93 -0.48 -21.40
CA GLN A 6 21.75 -1.33 -21.45
C GLN A 6 20.50 -0.55 -21.07
N TYR A 7 19.38 -0.95 -21.68
CA TYR A 7 18.07 -0.38 -21.45
C TYR A 7 17.20 -1.35 -20.67
N TRP A 8 16.44 -0.81 -19.73
CA TRP A 8 15.57 -1.54 -18.84
C TRP A 8 14.18 -0.90 -18.82
N GLN A 9 13.18 -1.70 -18.49
CA GLN A 9 11.87 -1.22 -18.10
C GLN A 9 11.60 -1.66 -16.66
N VAL A 10 10.98 -0.78 -15.88
CA VAL A 10 10.47 -1.09 -14.54
C VAL A 10 8.98 -0.76 -14.47
N ALA A 11 8.18 -1.70 -13.98
CA ALA A 11 6.77 -1.47 -13.72
C ALA A 11 6.60 -0.67 -12.44
N ALA A 12 5.85 0.43 -12.50
CA ALA A 12 5.46 1.21 -11.34
C ALA A 12 4.32 0.55 -10.51
N GLY A 13 4.26 -0.78 -10.44
CA GLY A 13 3.13 -1.52 -9.88
C GLY A 13 2.17 -2.09 -10.93
N ASP A 14 1.17 -2.83 -10.44
CA ASP A 14 0.09 -3.44 -11.21
C ASP A 14 -1.22 -3.34 -10.42
N ALA A 15 -2.37 -3.50 -11.08
CA ALA A 15 -3.74 -3.55 -10.56
C ALA A 15 -3.90 -3.14 -9.07
N GLY A 16 -4.26 -1.88 -8.81
CA GLY A 16 -4.38 -1.38 -7.42
C GLY A 16 -3.16 -0.65 -6.88
N ARG A 17 -2.04 -0.60 -7.62
CA ARG A 17 -0.75 -0.04 -7.16
C ARG A 17 -0.14 0.92 -8.18
N ASP A 18 0.45 2.00 -7.69
CA ASP A 18 1.21 2.97 -8.49
C ASP A 18 2.35 3.58 -7.66
N TYR A 19 3.58 3.19 -7.97
CA TYR A 19 4.82 3.65 -7.34
C TYR A 19 5.60 4.66 -8.19
N ALA A 20 5.03 5.11 -9.32
CA ALA A 20 5.75 5.98 -10.25
C ALA A 20 6.11 7.31 -9.57
N LYS A 21 5.23 7.80 -8.69
CA LYS A 21 5.45 9.01 -7.92
C LYS A 21 6.63 8.85 -6.98
N GLU A 22 6.74 7.74 -6.26
CA GLU A 22 7.81 7.45 -5.31
C GLU A 22 9.14 7.22 -6.02
N PHE A 23 9.14 6.53 -7.17
CA PHE A 23 10.33 6.38 -8.01
C PHE A 23 10.92 7.75 -8.37
N ILE A 24 10.06 8.60 -8.93
CA ILE A 24 10.45 9.93 -9.40
C ILE A 24 10.84 10.83 -8.24
N ARG A 25 10.05 10.86 -7.16
CA ARG A 25 10.23 11.75 -6.01
C ARG A 25 11.57 11.54 -5.33
N TYR A 26 11.98 10.29 -5.09
CA TYR A 26 13.23 9.99 -4.39
C TYR A 26 14.39 9.68 -5.33
N GLY A 27 14.16 9.70 -6.65
CA GLY A 27 15.21 9.42 -7.62
C GLY A 27 15.71 7.98 -7.52
N VAL A 28 14.79 7.03 -7.36
CA VAL A 28 15.07 5.59 -7.19
C VAL A 28 14.20 4.75 -8.11
N ALA A 29 14.65 3.56 -8.46
CA ALA A 29 13.79 2.47 -8.94
C ALA A 29 13.92 1.32 -7.95
N PHE A 30 12.81 0.73 -7.51
CA PHE A 30 12.83 -0.39 -6.56
C PHE A 30 11.90 -1.53 -6.98
N VAL A 31 12.25 -2.74 -6.56
CA VAL A 31 11.57 -3.99 -6.90
C VAL A 31 11.63 -4.98 -5.74
N GLY A 32 10.68 -5.91 -5.73
CA GLY A 32 10.69 -7.10 -4.88
C GLY A 32 10.46 -8.36 -5.69
N GLY A 33 10.63 -9.51 -5.05
CA GLY A 33 10.58 -10.82 -5.65
C GLY A 33 11.97 -11.28 -6.10
N THR A 34 12.36 -12.47 -5.64
CA THR A 34 13.73 -13.01 -5.72
C THR A 34 14.41 -12.84 -7.08
N ALA A 35 13.68 -13.08 -8.17
CA ALA A 35 14.23 -12.95 -9.52
C ALA A 35 14.54 -11.49 -9.90
N PHE A 36 13.65 -10.54 -9.59
CA PHE A 36 13.83 -9.13 -9.91
C PHE A 36 14.84 -8.46 -8.98
N GLU A 37 14.87 -8.87 -7.72
CA GLU A 37 15.88 -8.42 -6.76
C GLU A 37 17.30 -8.79 -7.23
N ARG A 38 17.49 -10.03 -7.71
CA ARG A 38 18.76 -10.47 -8.30
C ARG A 38 19.13 -9.63 -9.53
N MET A 39 18.19 -9.43 -10.47
CA MET A 39 18.43 -8.62 -11.66
C MET A 39 18.84 -7.17 -11.31
N MET A 40 18.14 -6.53 -10.37
CA MET A 40 18.44 -5.17 -9.91
C MET A 40 19.85 -5.08 -9.30
N LYS A 41 20.24 -6.08 -8.50
CA LYS A 41 21.54 -6.09 -7.82
C LYS A 41 22.71 -6.42 -8.75
N GLU A 42 22.54 -7.40 -9.61
CA GLU A 42 23.64 -8.02 -10.36
C GLU A 42 23.80 -7.45 -11.77
N GLU A 43 22.72 -6.98 -12.39
CA GLU A 43 22.71 -6.64 -13.82
C GLU A 43 22.49 -5.16 -14.11
N VAL A 44 21.74 -4.43 -13.29
CA VAL A 44 21.56 -2.98 -13.45
C VAL A 44 22.83 -2.25 -12.98
N LYS A 45 23.45 -1.45 -13.84
CA LYS A 45 24.72 -0.75 -13.59
C LYS A 45 24.59 0.74 -13.85
N VAL A 46 25.53 1.53 -13.29
CA VAL A 46 25.67 2.95 -13.60
C VAL A 46 25.75 3.17 -15.12
N GLY A 47 25.10 4.21 -15.62
CA GLY A 47 25.00 4.52 -17.04
C GLY A 47 23.94 3.74 -17.80
N HIS A 48 23.37 2.66 -17.24
CA HIS A 48 22.19 2.02 -17.81
C HIS A 48 20.99 2.98 -17.79
N ARG A 49 20.04 2.75 -18.70
CA ARG A 49 18.83 3.57 -18.83
C ARG A 49 17.60 2.78 -18.45
N ILE A 50 16.68 3.41 -17.73
CA ILE A 50 15.45 2.77 -17.23
C ILE A 50 14.23 3.56 -17.69
N LEU A 51 13.22 2.86 -18.20
CA LEU A 51 11.87 3.36 -18.48
C LEU A 51 10.92 2.99 -17.34
N ILE A 52 10.17 3.97 -16.82
CA ILE A 52 9.03 3.70 -15.94
C ILE A 52 7.80 3.42 -16.80
N LYS A 53 7.24 2.21 -16.70
CA LYS A 53 5.99 1.85 -17.38
C LYS A 53 4.82 1.74 -16.40
N LYS A 54 3.63 2.07 -16.90
CA LYS A 54 2.35 1.70 -16.28
C LYS A 54 1.53 0.85 -17.25
N GLY A 55 1.23 -0.38 -16.85
CA GLY A 55 0.65 -1.38 -17.75
C GLY A 55 1.53 -1.63 -18.99
N LYS A 56 0.86 -1.76 -20.15
CA LYS A 56 1.51 -1.89 -21.47
C LYS A 56 1.37 -0.64 -22.35
N GLY A 57 0.61 0.36 -21.91
CA GLY A 57 0.17 1.46 -22.77
C GLY A 57 1.01 2.72 -22.62
N THR A 58 1.69 2.92 -21.49
CA THR A 58 2.25 4.24 -21.16
C THR A 58 3.61 4.18 -20.48
N ILE A 59 4.47 5.13 -20.86
CA ILE A 59 5.74 5.46 -20.21
C ILE A 59 5.57 6.77 -19.43
N HIS A 60 6.00 6.76 -18.17
CA HIS A 60 5.88 7.92 -17.27
C HIS A 60 7.15 8.74 -17.15
N ALA A 61 8.31 8.10 -17.28
CA ALA A 61 9.62 8.74 -17.22
C ALA A 61 10.70 7.83 -17.82
N ALA A 62 11.85 8.40 -18.12
CA ALA A 62 13.07 7.67 -18.41
C ALA A 62 14.21 8.25 -17.59
N GLY A 63 15.24 7.47 -17.26
CA GLY A 63 16.35 7.99 -16.48
C GLY A 63 17.62 7.17 -16.59
N ALA A 64 18.74 7.78 -16.24
CA ALA A 64 20.03 7.14 -16.19
C ALA A 64 20.33 6.67 -14.76
N VAL A 65 20.86 5.45 -14.62
CA VAL A 65 21.32 4.91 -13.34
C VAL A 65 22.59 5.64 -12.91
N VAL A 66 22.60 6.13 -11.68
CA VAL A 66 23.70 6.95 -11.13
C VAL A 66 24.22 6.36 -9.82
N ALA A 67 25.43 6.77 -9.43
CA ALA A 67 25.94 6.51 -8.09
C ALA A 67 25.70 7.72 -7.20
N ARG A 68 25.17 7.48 -5.99
CA ARG A 68 25.07 8.47 -4.90
C ARG A 68 25.90 7.96 -3.73
N GLU A 69 26.80 8.78 -3.22
CA GLU A 69 27.70 8.41 -2.11
C GLU A 69 28.49 7.11 -2.36
N GLY A 70 28.94 6.91 -3.61
CA GLY A 70 29.71 5.73 -4.01
C GLY A 70 28.88 4.45 -4.19
N ARG A 71 27.55 4.49 -4.03
CA ARG A 71 26.64 3.36 -4.25
C ARG A 71 25.62 3.69 -5.33
N HIS A 72 25.34 2.74 -6.23
CA HIS A 72 24.28 2.89 -7.24
C HIS A 72 23.06 2.02 -6.95
N ASN A 73 23.20 1.00 -6.09
CA ASN A 73 22.16 0.06 -5.73
C ASN A 73 22.27 -0.41 -4.27
N GLY A 74 21.24 -1.11 -3.82
CA GLY A 74 21.19 -1.74 -2.50
C GLY A 74 20.06 -2.75 -2.39
N HIS A 75 20.00 -3.39 -1.22
CA HIS A 75 19.03 -4.43 -0.90
C HIS A 75 18.78 -4.44 0.61
N GLY A 76 17.54 -4.18 1.01
CA GLY A 76 17.08 -4.30 2.40
C GLY A 76 17.60 -3.23 3.36
N ASP A 77 18.45 -2.30 2.91
CA ASP A 77 19.02 -1.22 3.71
C ASP A 77 18.14 0.04 3.79
N LYS A 78 16.94 0.02 3.17
CA LYS A 78 15.97 1.12 3.19
C LYS A 78 14.67 0.67 3.83
N ALA A 79 14.48 1.01 5.11
CA ALA A 79 13.31 0.59 5.90
C ALA A 79 11.97 1.02 5.26
N TRP A 80 11.91 2.21 4.67
CA TRP A 80 10.68 2.72 4.04
C TRP A 80 10.23 1.93 2.80
N MET A 81 11.12 1.12 2.21
CA MET A 81 10.79 0.24 1.07
C MET A 81 10.29 -1.15 1.50
N ARG A 82 10.29 -1.44 2.81
CA ARG A 82 9.88 -2.72 3.39
C ARG A 82 8.37 -2.82 3.60
N ASP A 83 7.68 -1.69 3.47
CA ASP A 83 6.23 -1.58 3.58
C ASP A 83 5.69 -0.52 2.61
N LEU A 84 5.40 -0.93 1.39
CA LEU A 84 4.62 -0.15 0.43
C LEU A 84 3.26 -0.81 0.28
N ASP A 85 2.28 -0.43 1.12
CA ASP A 85 0.96 -1.07 1.21
C ASP A 85 1.06 -2.59 1.49
N GLY A 86 2.00 -2.99 2.36
CA GLY A 86 2.26 -4.38 2.71
C GLY A 86 3.23 -5.12 1.78
N TRP A 87 3.71 -4.46 0.73
CA TRP A 87 4.70 -5.02 -0.18
C TRP A 87 6.12 -4.72 0.28
N ASP A 88 6.92 -5.77 0.34
CA ASP A 88 8.36 -5.69 0.61
C ASP A 88 9.12 -5.57 -0.73
N LEU A 89 9.74 -4.41 -0.99
CA LEU A 89 10.41 -4.07 -2.24
C LEU A 89 11.89 -3.70 -1.99
N PRO A 90 12.72 -4.65 -1.52
CA PRO A 90 14.01 -4.33 -0.92
C PRO A 90 15.09 -3.86 -1.88
N ALA A 91 15.04 -4.29 -3.14
CA ALA A 91 16.12 -4.06 -4.09
C ALA A 91 15.89 -2.75 -4.83
N TYR A 92 16.90 -1.88 -4.90
CA TYR A 92 16.78 -0.60 -5.59
C TYR A 92 18.05 -0.22 -6.35
N CYS A 93 17.90 0.74 -7.26
CA CYS A 93 19.01 1.55 -7.80
C CYS A 93 18.64 3.04 -7.82
N TYR A 94 19.66 3.91 -7.81
CA TYR A 94 19.46 5.35 -7.96
C TYR A 94 19.36 5.73 -9.43
N VAL A 95 18.41 6.62 -9.74
CA VAL A 95 18.12 7.04 -11.11
C VAL A 95 17.89 8.55 -11.12
N ASP A 96 18.52 9.21 -12.08
CA ASP A 96 18.20 10.60 -12.41
C ASP A 96 17.10 10.61 -13.46
N TRP A 97 15.88 10.90 -13.01
CA TRP A 97 14.67 10.81 -13.82
C TRP A 97 14.43 12.05 -14.65
N HIS A 98 14.08 11.84 -15.91
CA HIS A 98 13.59 12.82 -16.86
C HIS A 98 12.10 12.55 -17.09
N VAL A 99 11.27 13.56 -16.80
CA VAL A 99 9.81 13.39 -16.70
C VAL A 99 9.12 14.25 -17.76
N PRO A 100 8.46 13.65 -18.77
CA PRO A 100 7.66 14.40 -19.72
C PRO A 100 6.45 15.08 -19.03
N PRO A 101 5.88 16.14 -19.62
CA PRO A 101 4.71 16.84 -19.04
C PRO A 101 3.48 15.96 -18.84
N ALA A 102 3.34 14.90 -19.64
CA ALA A 102 2.29 13.90 -19.54
C ALA A 102 2.84 12.51 -19.89
N PRO A 103 2.21 11.41 -19.39
CA PRO A 103 2.59 10.06 -19.77
C PRO A 103 2.54 9.88 -21.29
N MET A 104 3.62 9.31 -21.84
CA MET A 104 3.75 9.09 -23.27
C MET A 104 3.20 7.71 -23.66
N PRO A 105 2.54 7.58 -24.83
CA PRO A 105 2.13 6.27 -25.33
C PRO A 105 3.37 5.40 -25.57
N ALA A 106 3.31 4.16 -25.09
CA ALA A 106 4.38 3.20 -25.30
C ALA A 106 4.25 2.55 -26.69
N PRO A 107 5.33 2.49 -27.48
CA PRO A 107 5.44 1.59 -28.62
C PRO A 107 5.17 0.13 -28.21
N GLU A 108 4.83 -0.71 -29.20
CA GLU A 108 4.72 -2.15 -28.97
C GLU A 108 6.04 -2.75 -28.44
N GLY A 109 5.92 -3.80 -27.62
CA GLY A 109 7.06 -4.54 -27.10
C GLY A 109 7.37 -4.36 -25.62
N LEU A 110 6.54 -3.63 -24.86
CA LEU A 110 6.62 -3.64 -23.39
C LEU A 110 6.32 -5.04 -22.83
N ALA A 111 7.25 -5.56 -22.03
CA ALA A 111 7.09 -6.85 -21.39
C ALA A 111 6.11 -6.80 -20.20
N ILE A 112 5.41 -7.91 -19.96
CA ILE A 112 4.57 -8.13 -18.75
C ILE A 112 5.48 -8.59 -17.61
N SER A 113 6.35 -7.70 -17.16
CA SER A 113 7.33 -7.97 -16.10
C SER A 113 7.44 -6.75 -15.17
N THR A 114 7.90 -7.00 -13.95
CA THR A 114 8.26 -5.92 -13.01
C THR A 114 9.56 -5.25 -13.42
N LEU A 115 10.57 -6.03 -13.82
CA LEU A 115 11.84 -5.54 -14.33
C LEU A 115 12.30 -6.45 -15.47
N SER A 116 12.71 -5.85 -16.60
CA SER A 116 13.32 -6.60 -17.70
C SER A 116 14.13 -5.69 -18.60
N ARG A 117 15.06 -6.29 -19.36
CA ARG A 117 15.79 -5.60 -20.42
C ARG A 117 14.87 -5.17 -21.56
N VAL A 118 15.22 -4.07 -22.21
CA VAL A 118 14.55 -3.52 -23.38
C VAL A 118 15.51 -3.61 -24.56
N GLY A 119 15.18 -4.47 -25.53
CA GLY A 119 15.92 -4.59 -26.79
C GLY A 119 15.17 -4.01 -28.00
N VAL A 120 13.95 -3.51 -27.80
CA VAL A 120 13.09 -3.03 -28.88
C VAL A 120 13.55 -1.63 -29.32
N PRO A 121 13.97 -1.43 -30.58
CA PRO A 121 14.55 -0.17 -31.03
C PRO A 121 13.66 1.06 -30.80
N ALA A 122 12.34 0.92 -30.96
CA ALA A 122 11.39 2.01 -30.74
C ALA A 122 11.33 2.46 -29.26
N LEU A 123 11.41 1.52 -28.31
CA LEU A 123 11.45 1.84 -26.88
C LEU A 123 12.80 2.44 -26.47
N VAL A 124 13.90 1.98 -27.07
CA VAL A 124 15.22 2.57 -26.89
C VAL A 124 15.23 4.02 -27.37
N ALA A 125 14.74 4.30 -28.58
CA ALA A 125 14.66 5.65 -29.12
C ALA A 125 13.78 6.57 -28.27
N LEU A 126 12.65 6.06 -27.75
CA LEU A 126 11.79 6.82 -26.83
C LEU A 126 12.48 7.13 -25.49
N CYS A 127 13.24 6.17 -24.95
CA CYS A 127 14.02 6.38 -23.73
C CYS A 127 15.03 7.52 -23.93
N ASP A 128 15.71 7.50 -25.06
CA ASP A 128 16.73 8.48 -25.41
C ASP A 128 16.14 9.87 -25.64
N SER A 129 14.99 9.96 -26.33
CA SER A 129 14.31 11.24 -26.53
C SER A 129 13.86 11.84 -25.20
N ILE A 130 13.28 11.04 -24.30
CA ILE A 130 12.85 11.55 -22.98
C ILE A 130 14.05 12.09 -22.18
N ILE A 131 15.18 11.39 -22.18
CA ILE A 131 16.40 11.83 -21.49
C ILE A 131 17.00 13.08 -22.13
N HIS A 132 16.93 13.21 -23.46
CA HIS A 132 17.45 14.36 -24.18
C HIS A 132 16.58 15.62 -24.04
N ASP A 133 15.26 15.46 -24.16
CA ASP A 133 14.31 16.56 -24.35
C ASP A 133 13.82 17.16 -23.02
N HIS A 134 13.96 16.44 -21.91
CA HIS A 134 13.49 16.87 -20.61
C HIS A 134 14.65 17.04 -19.63
N PRO A 135 14.61 18.00 -18.69
CA PRO A 135 15.63 18.12 -17.66
C PRO A 135 15.51 16.98 -16.64
N ILE A 136 16.61 16.72 -15.93
CA ILE A 136 16.60 15.88 -14.72
C ILE A 136 15.66 16.54 -13.70
N ARG A 137 14.73 15.76 -13.17
CA ARG A 137 13.88 16.16 -12.06
C ARG A 137 14.67 16.04 -10.75
N PRO A 138 14.74 17.12 -9.94
CA PRO A 138 15.33 17.04 -8.61
C PRO A 138 14.63 15.98 -7.75
N HIS A 139 15.40 15.21 -7.00
CA HIS A 139 14.88 14.27 -6.02
C HIS A 139 14.84 14.89 -4.63
N GLU A 140 13.87 14.44 -3.84
CA GLU A 140 13.75 14.76 -2.42
C GLU A 140 14.58 13.79 -1.57
N PRO A 141 14.95 14.18 -0.35
CA PRO A 141 15.49 13.24 0.63
C PRO A 141 14.54 12.06 0.84
N GLU A 142 15.10 10.89 1.03
CA GLU A 142 14.32 9.70 1.35
C GLU A 142 13.67 9.81 2.74
N PRO A 143 12.49 9.22 2.94
CA PRO A 143 11.75 9.38 4.18
C PRO A 143 12.34 8.49 5.28
N GLU A 144 12.37 9.05 6.49
CA GLU A 144 12.73 8.30 7.69
C GLU A 144 11.58 7.37 8.11
N PRO A 145 11.87 6.12 8.53
CA PRO A 145 10.85 5.22 9.02
C PRO A 145 10.18 5.74 10.30
N GLY A 146 8.93 5.33 10.52
CA GLY A 146 8.26 5.48 11.81
C GLY A 146 8.93 4.62 12.88
N LYS A 147 8.71 4.97 14.14
CA LYS A 147 9.17 4.17 15.29
C LYS A 147 8.29 2.93 15.41
N GLU A 148 8.92 1.79 15.68
CA GLU A 148 8.22 0.54 15.98
C GLU A 148 7.41 0.69 17.28
N LEU A 149 6.25 0.05 17.30
CA LEU A 149 5.35 0.03 18.46
C LEU A 149 5.15 -1.41 18.91
N GLU A 150 5.39 -1.66 20.19
CA GLU A 150 5.14 -2.98 20.77
C GLU A 150 3.63 -3.19 21.01
N ASP A 151 3.18 -4.44 21.02
CA ASP A 151 1.76 -4.77 21.21
C ASP A 151 1.24 -4.28 22.55
N GLU A 152 2.04 -4.41 23.61
CA GLU A 152 1.71 -3.92 24.95
C GLU A 152 1.47 -2.40 24.94
N GLN A 153 2.28 -1.64 24.21
CA GLN A 153 2.11 -0.19 24.09
C GLN A 153 0.81 0.17 23.37
N LEU A 154 0.47 -0.56 22.31
CA LEU A 154 -0.79 -0.36 21.59
C LEU A 154 -1.99 -0.69 22.49
N ILE A 155 -1.95 -1.82 23.19
CA ILE A 155 -3.03 -2.29 24.05
C ILE A 155 -3.26 -1.34 25.22
N ASP A 156 -2.20 -0.92 25.92
CA ASP A 156 -2.29 0.02 27.05
C ASP A 156 -2.94 1.33 26.62
N GLN A 157 -2.57 1.85 25.44
CA GLN A 157 -3.19 3.05 24.89
C GLN A 157 -4.65 2.81 24.51
N LEU A 158 -5.00 1.68 23.92
CA LEU A 158 -6.39 1.39 23.58
C LEU A 158 -7.30 1.25 24.81
N ILE A 159 -6.78 0.73 25.93
CA ILE A 159 -7.50 0.69 27.21
C ILE A 159 -7.82 2.11 27.68
N ILE A 160 -6.85 3.02 27.65
CA ILE A 160 -7.06 4.45 27.97
C ILE A 160 -8.15 5.07 27.09
N HIS A 161 -8.28 4.60 25.85
CA HIS A 161 -9.25 5.07 24.86
C HIS A 161 -10.57 4.28 24.83
N GLY A 162 -10.83 3.42 25.83
CA GLY A 162 -12.14 2.80 26.05
C GLY A 162 -12.23 1.33 25.65
N LEU A 163 -11.12 0.67 25.29
CA LEU A 163 -11.11 -0.78 25.14
C LEU A 163 -11.24 -1.44 26.53
N SER A 164 -12.18 -2.38 26.67
CA SER A 164 -12.34 -3.11 27.93
C SER A 164 -11.13 -4.01 28.21
N ILE A 165 -10.82 -4.28 29.49
CA ILE A 165 -9.71 -5.16 29.86
C ILE A 165 -9.89 -6.57 29.28
N GLY A 166 -11.12 -7.11 29.29
CA GLY A 166 -11.39 -8.43 28.67
C GLY A 166 -11.19 -8.43 27.15
N SER A 167 -11.54 -7.33 26.47
CA SER A 167 -11.25 -7.16 25.04
C SER A 167 -9.74 -6.99 24.77
N ALA A 168 -9.01 -6.35 25.67
CA ALA A 168 -7.56 -6.16 25.55
C ALA A 168 -6.79 -7.49 25.55
N GLU A 169 -7.16 -8.43 26.44
CA GLU A 169 -6.59 -9.80 26.44
C GLU A 169 -6.89 -10.51 25.11
N GLY A 170 -8.14 -10.44 24.65
CA GLY A 170 -8.54 -11.00 23.35
C GLY A 170 -7.81 -10.36 22.16
N LEU A 171 -7.49 -9.07 22.23
CA LEU A 171 -6.76 -8.35 21.18
C LEU A 171 -5.32 -8.84 21.06
N SER A 172 -4.61 -9.05 22.17
CA SER A 172 -3.24 -9.62 22.14
C SER A 172 -3.22 -10.97 21.42
N ASP A 173 -4.16 -11.86 21.76
CA ASP A 173 -4.29 -13.16 21.10
C ASP A 173 -4.67 -13.05 19.62
N ALA A 174 -5.58 -12.14 19.27
CA ALA A 174 -5.97 -11.90 17.89
C ALA A 174 -4.80 -11.38 17.05
N LEU A 175 -4.04 -10.39 17.52
CA LEU A 175 -2.86 -9.85 16.83
C LEU A 175 -1.84 -10.96 16.56
N ARG A 176 -1.51 -11.75 17.58
CA ARG A 176 -0.59 -12.90 17.45
C ARG A 176 -1.08 -13.92 16.44
N ARG A 177 -2.38 -14.27 16.47
CA ARG A 177 -2.98 -15.24 15.53
C ARG A 177 -2.98 -14.72 14.10
N ILE A 178 -3.38 -13.46 13.90
CA ILE A 178 -3.42 -12.81 12.58
C ILE A 178 -2.02 -12.78 11.99
N ARG A 179 -1.00 -12.32 12.73
CA ARG A 179 0.39 -12.30 12.26
C ARG A 179 0.90 -13.68 11.87
N ARG A 180 0.62 -14.70 12.69
CA ARG A 180 0.99 -16.08 12.36
C ARG A 180 0.32 -16.56 11.07
N LEU A 181 -0.96 -16.27 10.89
CA LEU A 181 -1.70 -16.69 9.71
C LEU A 181 -1.26 -15.94 8.45
N VAL A 182 -1.01 -14.64 8.54
CA VAL A 182 -0.45 -13.82 7.46
C VAL A 182 0.92 -14.37 7.05
N ASN A 183 1.80 -14.65 8.02
CA ASN A 183 3.10 -15.25 7.74
C ASN A 183 2.98 -16.62 7.09
N TYR A 184 2.04 -17.46 7.55
CA TYR A 184 1.76 -18.74 6.93
C TYR A 184 1.35 -18.59 5.47
N TYR A 185 0.38 -17.71 5.17
CA TYR A 185 -0.06 -17.46 3.80
C TYR A 185 1.07 -16.98 2.91
N TYR A 186 1.87 -16.00 3.35
CA TYR A 186 2.96 -15.43 2.55
C TYR A 186 4.04 -16.45 2.16
N HIS A 187 4.37 -17.40 3.04
CA HIS A 187 5.51 -18.29 2.84
C HIS A 187 5.15 -19.67 2.27
N ASN A 188 3.87 -20.05 2.22
CA ASN A 188 3.44 -21.39 1.78
C ASN A 188 2.78 -21.39 0.39
N GLU A 189 3.48 -20.84 -0.61
CA GLU A 189 3.24 -20.81 -2.08
C GLU A 189 1.84 -20.42 -2.63
N HIS A 190 0.85 -20.12 -1.78
CA HIS A 190 -0.53 -19.83 -2.18
C HIS A 190 -1.01 -18.43 -1.76
N TRP A 191 -0.11 -17.54 -1.37
CA TRP A 191 -0.50 -16.20 -0.91
C TRP A 191 -1.32 -15.42 -1.95
N ARG A 192 -1.07 -15.63 -3.25
CA ARG A 192 -1.84 -15.01 -4.34
C ARG A 192 -3.27 -15.52 -4.42
N ASP A 193 -3.53 -16.71 -3.90
CA ASP A 193 -4.84 -17.34 -3.89
C ASP A 193 -5.70 -16.86 -2.72
N VAL A 194 -5.13 -16.21 -1.71
CA VAL A 194 -5.87 -15.61 -0.60
C VAL A 194 -6.73 -14.45 -1.12
N ARG A 195 -8.04 -14.66 -1.20
CA ARG A 195 -9.03 -13.71 -1.70
C ARG A 195 -9.64 -12.87 -0.60
N GLU A 196 -10.48 -11.93 -1.01
CA GLU A 196 -11.20 -10.98 -0.16
C GLU A 196 -12.00 -11.70 0.95
N HIS A 197 -12.71 -12.78 0.64
CA HIS A 197 -13.53 -13.50 1.62
C HIS A 197 -12.71 -14.19 2.72
N GLU A 198 -11.55 -14.77 2.38
CA GLU A 198 -10.63 -15.36 3.36
C GLU A 198 -10.00 -14.27 4.22
N THR A 199 -9.57 -13.18 3.60
CA THR A 199 -9.01 -12.00 4.27
C THR A 199 -10.00 -11.44 5.29
N ARG A 200 -11.24 -11.23 4.85
CA ARG A 200 -12.33 -10.71 5.67
C ARG A 200 -12.64 -11.64 6.84
N THR A 201 -12.81 -12.94 6.57
CA THR A 201 -13.27 -13.93 7.55
C THR A 201 -12.20 -14.29 8.56
N PHE A 202 -10.95 -14.48 8.13
CA PHE A 202 -9.89 -15.03 8.98
C PHE A 202 -8.94 -13.99 9.55
N LEU A 203 -8.94 -12.76 9.04
CA LEU A 203 -8.03 -11.70 9.50
C LEU A 203 -8.81 -10.48 10.03
N VAL A 204 -9.71 -9.91 9.23
CA VAL A 204 -10.41 -8.66 9.60
C VAL A 204 -11.45 -8.89 10.70
N VAL A 205 -12.37 -9.85 10.52
CA VAL A 205 -13.42 -10.12 11.52
C VAL A 205 -12.84 -10.48 12.89
N PRO A 206 -11.83 -11.37 13.03
CA PRO A 206 -11.21 -11.64 14.32
C PRO A 206 -10.62 -10.40 15.01
N LEU A 207 -10.00 -9.48 14.23
CA LEU A 207 -9.53 -8.21 14.78
C LEU A 207 -10.70 -7.39 15.33
N LEU A 208 -11.79 -7.24 14.56
CA LEU A 208 -12.97 -6.46 14.98
C LEU A 208 -13.64 -7.03 16.25
N LEU A 209 -13.81 -8.35 16.32
CA LEU A 209 -14.35 -9.00 17.51
C LEU A 209 -13.47 -8.73 18.73
N SER A 210 -12.14 -8.80 18.57
CA SER A 210 -11.20 -8.49 19.65
C SER A 210 -11.17 -7.01 20.05
N LEU A 211 -11.51 -6.10 19.13
CA LEU A 211 -11.74 -4.68 19.41
C LEU A 211 -13.10 -4.40 20.07
N GLY A 212 -13.88 -5.44 20.38
CA GLY A 212 -15.14 -5.33 21.12
C GLY A 212 -16.38 -5.08 20.26
N TRP A 213 -16.31 -5.31 18.94
CA TRP A 213 -17.49 -5.31 18.09
C TRP A 213 -18.27 -6.63 18.26
N PRO A 214 -19.54 -6.59 18.69
CA PRO A 214 -20.38 -7.78 18.69
C PRO A 214 -20.77 -8.18 17.27
N GLU A 215 -20.93 -9.48 17.00
CA GLU A 215 -21.28 -10.02 15.68
C GLU A 215 -22.57 -9.39 15.12
N GLN A 216 -23.57 -9.15 15.97
CA GLN A 216 -24.83 -8.54 15.59
C GLN A 216 -24.70 -7.07 15.14
N CYS A 217 -23.55 -6.43 15.41
CA CYS A 217 -23.21 -5.08 14.96
C CYS A 217 -22.33 -5.08 13.70
N ILE A 218 -21.91 -6.25 13.21
CA ILE A 218 -21.09 -6.41 12.00
C ILE A 218 -21.98 -6.95 10.89
N LYS A 219 -22.27 -6.13 9.88
CA LYS A 219 -22.97 -6.57 8.68
C LYS A 219 -21.94 -6.94 7.60
N ILE A 220 -22.06 -8.14 7.05
CA ILE A 220 -21.21 -8.65 5.97
C ILE A 220 -21.99 -8.62 4.65
N GLU A 221 -21.36 -8.22 3.55
CA GLU A 221 -21.96 -8.18 2.20
C GLU A 221 -23.25 -7.36 2.15
N GLU A 222 -23.23 -6.17 2.75
CA GLU A 222 -24.42 -5.31 2.81
C GLU A 222 -24.74 -4.73 1.43
N PRO A 223 -25.94 -4.98 0.87
CA PRO A 223 -26.33 -4.38 -0.40
C PRO A 223 -26.48 -2.87 -0.27
N VAL A 224 -25.85 -2.12 -1.18
CA VAL A 224 -25.99 -0.68 -1.30
C VAL A 224 -26.18 -0.33 -2.78
N LYS A 225 -26.70 0.86 -3.08
CA LYS A 225 -26.82 1.29 -4.48
C LYS A 225 -25.43 1.31 -5.12
N GLY A 226 -25.27 0.53 -6.20
CA GLY A 226 -24.00 0.44 -6.93
C GLY A 226 -23.06 -0.69 -6.48
N GLY A 227 -23.41 -1.52 -5.49
CA GLY A 227 -22.58 -2.65 -5.12
C GLY A 227 -22.97 -3.33 -3.80
N ARG A 228 -21.95 -3.87 -3.13
CA ARG A 228 -22.05 -4.41 -1.77
C ARG A 228 -20.86 -3.89 -0.96
N MET A 229 -21.13 -3.52 0.29
CA MET A 229 -20.08 -3.25 1.26
C MET A 229 -19.60 -4.57 1.84
N ASP A 230 -18.30 -4.80 1.83
CA ASP A 230 -17.71 -6.01 2.38
C ASP A 230 -18.04 -6.18 3.86
N LEU A 231 -17.83 -5.12 4.64
CA LEU A 231 -18.23 -5.00 6.04
C LEU A 231 -18.77 -3.59 6.34
N ALA A 232 -19.88 -3.54 7.09
CA ALA A 232 -20.43 -2.33 7.67
C ALA A 232 -20.64 -2.52 9.17
N LEU A 233 -20.09 -1.62 9.98
CA LEU A 233 -20.10 -1.71 11.44
C LEU A 233 -21.08 -0.70 12.03
N TYR A 234 -22.04 -1.19 12.82
CA TYR A 234 -23.16 -0.42 13.33
C TYR A 234 -23.04 -0.13 14.84
N ASP A 235 -23.45 1.06 15.26
CA ASP A 235 -23.41 1.46 16.68
C ASP A 235 -24.24 0.55 17.61
N LYS A 236 -25.21 -0.17 17.07
CA LYS A 236 -26.06 -1.18 17.71
C LYS A 236 -26.39 -2.29 16.70
N PRO A 237 -27.15 -3.34 17.08
CA PRO A 237 -27.42 -4.43 16.15
C PRO A 237 -28.08 -3.94 14.84
N TYR A 238 -27.55 -4.36 13.69
CA TYR A 238 -27.90 -3.78 12.37
C TYR A 238 -29.34 -4.03 11.93
N PHE A 239 -30.10 -4.90 12.61
CA PHE A 239 -31.50 -5.16 12.32
C PHE A 239 -32.45 -4.12 12.96
N HIS A 240 -31.94 -3.23 13.81
CA HIS A 240 -32.72 -2.11 14.33
C HIS A 240 -32.85 -1.01 13.27
N THR A 241 -34.04 -0.42 13.17
CA THR A 241 -34.33 0.64 12.18
C THR A 241 -33.57 1.94 12.42
N ASP A 242 -33.09 2.17 13.64
CA ASP A 242 -32.30 3.33 14.06
C ASP A 242 -30.81 3.00 14.23
N ALA A 243 -30.35 1.85 13.72
CA ALA A 243 -28.94 1.50 13.73
C ALA A 243 -28.16 2.39 12.75
N ARG A 244 -27.04 2.94 13.21
CA ARG A 244 -26.22 3.87 12.42
C ARG A 244 -24.90 3.22 12.06
N CYS A 245 -24.62 3.11 10.75
CA CYS A 245 -23.34 2.62 10.26
C CYS A 245 -22.24 3.63 10.62
N GLN A 246 -21.26 3.21 11.42
CA GLN A 246 -20.14 4.01 11.92
C GLN A 246 -18.88 3.83 11.07
N VAL A 247 -18.65 2.61 10.58
CA VAL A 247 -17.43 2.25 9.84
C VAL A 247 -17.79 1.37 8.65
N ILE A 248 -17.22 1.68 7.49
CA ILE A 248 -17.27 0.84 6.30
C ILE A 248 -15.87 0.32 6.03
N ILE A 249 -15.73 -0.99 5.78
CA ILE A 249 -14.44 -1.62 5.50
C ILE A 249 -14.55 -2.35 4.16
N GLU A 250 -13.69 -1.97 3.22
CA GLU A 250 -13.47 -2.65 1.95
C GLU A 250 -12.25 -3.57 2.07
N THR A 251 -12.42 -4.85 1.73
CA THR A 251 -11.38 -5.86 1.81
C THR A 251 -10.80 -6.17 0.43
N LYS A 252 -9.52 -6.56 0.39
CA LYS A 252 -8.79 -6.94 -0.81
C LYS A 252 -8.05 -8.25 -0.57
N GLY A 253 -7.82 -9.05 -1.62
CA GLY A 253 -6.92 -10.19 -1.53
C GLY A 253 -5.46 -9.75 -1.36
N PHE A 254 -4.56 -10.67 -1.00
CA PHE A 254 -3.16 -10.30 -0.71
C PHE A 254 -2.42 -9.79 -1.96
N SER A 255 -2.81 -10.25 -3.15
CA SER A 255 -2.19 -9.87 -4.42
C SER A 255 -2.66 -8.52 -4.98
N GLU A 256 -3.64 -7.90 -4.33
CA GLU A 256 -4.31 -6.69 -4.78
C GLU A 256 -3.76 -5.46 -4.04
N GLY A 257 -3.66 -4.33 -4.73
CA GLY A 257 -3.24 -3.07 -4.12
C GLY A 257 -4.37 -2.33 -3.40
N LEU A 258 -4.03 -1.55 -2.38
CA LEU A 258 -4.99 -0.81 -1.56
C LEU A 258 -5.28 0.61 -2.07
N GLN A 259 -4.63 1.07 -3.14
CA GLN A 259 -4.60 2.49 -3.50
C GLN A 259 -5.92 3.04 -4.06
N TYR A 260 -6.66 2.25 -4.85
CA TYR A 260 -7.90 2.72 -5.51
C TYR A 260 -9.19 2.29 -4.79
N ALA A 261 -9.10 1.41 -3.80
CA ALA A 261 -10.28 0.88 -3.11
C ALA A 261 -10.93 1.90 -2.15
N SER A 262 -10.23 2.98 -1.78
CA SER A 262 -10.78 4.02 -0.92
C SER A 262 -11.91 4.80 -1.60
N ASP A 263 -11.86 4.95 -2.93
CA ASP A 263 -12.91 5.65 -3.69
C ASP A 263 -14.22 4.85 -3.68
N GLN A 264 -14.13 3.52 -3.76
CA GLN A 264 -15.29 2.62 -3.66
C GLN A 264 -15.94 2.70 -2.28
N ALA A 265 -15.14 2.62 -1.21
CA ALA A 265 -15.65 2.74 0.15
C ALA A 265 -16.27 4.12 0.42
N SER A 266 -15.67 5.19 -0.14
CA SER A 266 -16.22 6.55 -0.06
C SER A 266 -17.58 6.67 -0.76
N ALA A 267 -17.75 6.05 -1.93
CA ALA A 267 -19.03 6.07 -2.65
C ALA A 267 -20.14 5.39 -1.84
N TYR A 268 -19.84 4.27 -1.15
CA TYR A 268 -20.81 3.62 -0.28
C TYR A 268 -21.20 4.49 0.93
N ALA A 269 -20.25 5.24 1.48
CA ALA A 269 -20.47 6.13 2.62
C ALA A 269 -21.40 7.32 2.33
N GLU A 270 -21.70 7.62 1.06
CA GLU A 270 -22.72 8.61 0.68
C GLU A 270 -24.12 8.21 1.18
N HIS A 271 -24.37 6.91 1.34
CA HIS A 271 -25.63 6.37 1.84
C HIS A 271 -25.68 6.24 3.38
N HIS A 272 -24.56 6.53 4.06
CA HIS A 272 -24.41 6.38 5.51
C HIS A 272 -23.83 7.68 6.12
N PRO A 273 -24.69 8.67 6.45
CA PRO A 273 -24.22 9.98 6.92
C PRO A 273 -23.47 9.92 8.26
N ASP A 274 -23.80 8.94 9.11
CA ASP A 274 -23.13 8.68 10.39
C ASP A 274 -21.81 7.90 10.24
N CYS A 275 -21.44 7.49 9.03
CA CYS A 275 -20.17 6.82 8.79
C CYS A 275 -19.05 7.82 9.07
N ARG A 276 -18.24 7.56 10.09
CA ARG A 276 -17.12 8.41 10.50
C ARG A 276 -15.79 7.95 9.92
N THR A 277 -15.69 6.67 9.55
CA THR A 277 -14.46 6.05 9.07
C THR A 277 -14.76 5.16 7.86
N ILE A 278 -14.02 5.33 6.78
CA ILE A 278 -13.87 4.30 5.76
C ILE A 278 -12.48 3.69 5.88
N LEU A 279 -12.37 2.38 5.66
CA LEU A 279 -11.13 1.66 5.77
C LEU A 279 -10.96 0.70 4.59
N VAL A 280 -9.74 0.62 4.07
CA VAL A 280 -9.36 -0.36 3.05
C VAL A 280 -8.27 -1.27 3.61
N THR A 281 -8.40 -2.58 3.41
CA THR A 281 -7.44 -3.54 3.96
C THR A 281 -7.27 -4.82 3.14
N ASN A 282 -6.07 -5.41 3.19
CA ASN A 282 -5.81 -6.80 2.79
C ASN A 282 -5.68 -7.73 4.02
N GLY A 283 -6.27 -7.36 5.15
CA GLY A 283 -6.31 -8.13 6.39
C GLY A 283 -5.15 -7.86 7.34
N PHE A 284 -4.02 -7.35 6.85
CA PHE A 284 -2.88 -6.99 7.70
C PHE A 284 -2.37 -5.58 7.46
N CYS A 285 -2.55 -4.99 6.27
CA CYS A 285 -2.36 -3.56 6.05
C CYS A 285 -3.71 -2.85 6.00
N TYR A 286 -3.81 -1.69 6.64
CA TYR A 286 -5.04 -0.92 6.84
C TYR A 286 -4.77 0.54 6.49
N LYS A 287 -5.57 1.09 5.57
CA LYS A 287 -5.64 2.53 5.26
C LYS A 287 -6.97 3.07 5.78
N ALA A 288 -6.92 3.93 6.78
CA ALA A 288 -8.10 4.51 7.39
C ALA A 288 -8.27 5.98 6.96
N HIS A 289 -9.50 6.36 6.61
CA HIS A 289 -9.87 7.73 6.27
C HIS A 289 -11.03 8.18 7.13
N ARG A 290 -10.91 9.37 7.72
CA ARG A 290 -11.91 9.99 8.57
C ARG A 290 -12.80 10.90 7.74
N ARG A 291 -14.10 10.85 8.00
CA ARG A 291 -15.04 11.82 7.43
C ARG A 291 -14.67 13.23 7.91
N LYS A 292 -14.49 14.14 6.97
CA LYS A 292 -14.34 15.59 7.17
C LYS A 292 -15.65 16.28 6.81
N THR A 293 -15.71 17.60 6.96
CA THR A 293 -16.89 18.41 6.63
C THR A 293 -17.28 18.34 5.15
N ASP A 294 -16.30 18.15 4.26
CA ASP A 294 -16.43 18.04 2.81
C ASP A 294 -16.49 16.58 2.31
N GLY A 295 -16.61 15.60 3.21
CA GLY A 295 -16.61 14.17 2.88
C GLY A 295 -15.28 13.49 3.21
N TYR A 296 -14.87 12.49 2.42
CA TYR A 296 -13.61 11.77 2.63
C TYR A 296 -12.54 12.26 1.65
N ARG A 297 -11.30 12.34 2.13
CA ARG A 297 -10.12 12.55 1.28
C ARG A 297 -9.41 11.21 1.10
N THR A 298 -9.56 10.60 -0.07
CA THR A 298 -9.10 9.24 -0.35
C THR A 298 -7.68 9.18 -0.91
N SER A 299 -7.11 10.31 -1.34
CA SER A 299 -5.78 10.37 -1.95
C SER A 299 -4.63 10.06 -0.99
N VAL A 300 -4.83 10.30 0.31
CA VAL A 300 -3.89 10.01 1.40
C VAL A 300 -4.69 9.50 2.61
N PRO A 301 -4.26 8.43 3.29
CA PRO A 301 -4.94 7.97 4.50
C PRO A 301 -4.75 8.96 5.65
N ASP A 302 -5.75 9.08 6.53
CA ASP A 302 -5.61 9.78 7.82
C ASP A 302 -4.78 8.96 8.81
N ALA A 303 -4.79 7.62 8.67
CA ALA A 303 -3.92 6.73 9.43
C ALA A 303 -3.60 5.43 8.67
N TYR A 304 -2.42 4.87 8.93
CA TYR A 304 -1.93 3.63 8.32
C TYR A 304 -1.44 2.64 9.38
N LEU A 305 -1.75 1.36 9.17
CA LEU A 305 -1.30 0.26 10.02
C LEU A 305 -0.87 -0.92 9.15
N ASN A 306 0.33 -1.44 9.39
CA ASN A 306 0.71 -2.78 8.99
C ASN A 306 0.85 -3.63 10.27
N LEU A 307 -0.04 -4.60 10.45
CA LEU A 307 -0.07 -5.45 11.63
C LEU A 307 1.22 -6.24 11.81
N ARG A 308 1.98 -6.54 10.75
CA ARG A 308 3.24 -7.30 10.89
C ARG A 308 4.38 -6.47 11.49
N ASP A 309 4.32 -5.15 11.33
CA ASP A 309 5.35 -4.20 11.75
C ASP A 309 4.68 -2.87 12.09
N PRO A 310 3.93 -2.80 13.21
CA PRO A 310 3.19 -1.61 13.59
C PRO A 310 4.15 -0.46 13.93
N ARG A 311 3.88 0.72 13.36
CA ARG A 311 4.69 1.93 13.56
C ARG A 311 3.85 3.13 13.97
N ASP A 312 4.48 4.11 14.61
CA ASP A 312 3.85 5.36 15.05
C ASP A 312 3.38 6.26 13.90
N ARG A 313 3.98 6.10 12.71
CA ARG A 313 3.58 6.70 11.43
C ARG A 313 4.14 5.86 10.28
N HIS A 314 3.60 6.08 9.08
CA HIS A 314 4.13 5.49 7.86
C HIS A 314 5.11 6.43 7.16
N ALA A 315 6.21 5.90 6.62
CA ALA A 315 7.28 6.73 6.02
C ALA A 315 6.78 7.58 4.84
N LEU A 316 5.87 7.05 4.02
CA LEU A 316 5.29 7.78 2.87
C LEU A 316 4.13 8.71 3.24
N TYR A 317 3.62 8.60 4.48
CA TYR A 317 2.50 9.41 4.98
C TYR A 317 2.90 10.04 6.33
N PRO A 318 3.90 10.93 6.36
CA PRO A 318 4.48 11.44 7.61
C PRO A 318 3.48 12.23 8.46
N ASP A 319 2.47 12.83 7.82
CA ASP A 319 1.41 13.60 8.49
C ASP A 319 0.20 12.73 8.91
N ALA A 320 0.19 11.45 8.53
CA ALA A 320 -0.87 10.51 8.90
C ALA A 320 -0.54 9.82 10.24
N GLY A 321 -1.58 9.45 10.98
CA GLY A 321 -1.43 8.62 12.17
C GLY A 321 -0.90 7.22 11.84
N GLY A 322 -0.19 6.59 12.78
CA GLY A 322 0.24 5.21 12.64
C GLY A 322 -0.75 4.18 13.18
N ALA A 323 -0.19 3.06 13.62
CA ALA A 323 -0.90 1.88 14.09
C ALA A 323 -1.99 2.17 15.12
N LEU A 324 -1.65 2.95 16.15
CA LEU A 324 -2.58 3.30 17.24
C LEU A 324 -3.80 4.08 16.73
N GLU A 325 -3.60 4.99 15.78
CA GLU A 325 -4.70 5.83 15.28
C GLU A 325 -5.68 5.02 14.43
N VAL A 326 -5.19 4.06 13.62
CA VAL A 326 -6.07 3.12 12.90
C VAL A 326 -6.93 2.33 13.89
N LEU A 327 -6.32 1.76 14.94
CA LEU A 327 -7.05 0.96 15.93
C LEU A 327 -8.07 1.80 16.70
N LYS A 328 -7.73 3.06 17.06
CA LYS A 328 -8.68 4.02 17.64
C LYS A 328 -9.85 4.32 16.72
N MET A 329 -9.59 4.50 15.43
CA MET A 329 -10.65 4.75 14.44
C MET A 329 -11.59 3.55 14.29
N LEU A 330 -11.11 2.33 14.59
CA LEU A 330 -11.90 1.10 14.63
C LEU A 330 -12.59 0.84 15.97
N LEU A 331 -12.22 1.48 17.08
CA LEU A 331 -12.92 1.28 18.36
C LEU A 331 -14.39 1.66 18.22
N ARG A 332 -15.28 0.86 18.83
CA ARG A 332 -16.70 1.18 18.87
C ARG A 332 -16.92 2.40 19.75
N THR A 333 -17.46 3.46 19.17
CA THR A 333 -17.96 4.61 19.92
C THR A 333 -19.36 4.25 20.42
N GLY A 334 -19.52 4.16 21.74
CA GLY A 334 -20.85 4.03 22.35
C GLY A 334 -21.72 5.24 21.98
N GLY A 335 -23.01 4.99 21.73
CA GLY A 335 -24.02 6.04 21.71
C GLY A 335 -24.34 6.55 23.10
#